data_AF-A0ABD6M9S5-F1
#
_entry.id   AF-A0ABD6M9S5-F1
#
_cell.length_a   1.000
_cell.length_b   1.000
_cell.length_c   1.000
_cell.angle_alpha   90.00
_cell.angle_beta   90.00
_cell.angle_gamma   90.00
#
_symmetry.space_group_name_H-M   'P 1'
#
loop_
_entity.id
_entity.type
_entity.pdbx_description
1 polymer ?
#
loop_
_entity_poly.entity_id
_entity_poly.type
_entity_poly.pdbx_seq_one_letter_code
_entity_poly.pdbx_strand_id
1 'polypeptide(L)'
;MATSNGARKKGSSTAERVLGYLESARNLTGSAAALGGLLLTFAGFAGAYWPVVVGGLYGAGALLAPPRRPPAPAFEEPSSRLDELRADLATLRAYLKEVDLPPAAAERLEALAGLLDGLLAPGWVSEALAEDPEGVHVVARAVRRDVPESVDAYLRTRWWTRLAPGGRAPEEELARQVALLHGEAQTLVDGLREAEELRQRSHTRYLEDRGDTGGVRAETGRPPEP
;
A
#
# COMPACT_ATOMS: atom_id res chain seq x y z
N MET A 1 6.11 -25.93 46.24
CA MET A 1 4.68 -25.61 46.05
C MET A 1 4.58 -24.84 44.74
N ALA A 2 4.26 -25.53 43.64
CA ALA A 2 4.02 -24.92 42.32
C ALA A 2 2.97 -25.78 41.62
N THR A 3 1.72 -25.34 41.70
CA THR A 3 0.59 -25.99 41.07
C THR A 3 0.41 -25.46 39.65
N SER A 4 0.35 -26.41 38.71
CA SER A 4 -0.32 -26.39 37.40
C SER A 4 -1.18 -25.16 37.07
N ASN A 5 -1.00 -24.60 35.88
CA ASN A 5 -2.14 -24.07 35.14
C ASN A 5 -2.00 -24.32 33.63
N GLY A 6 -2.57 -25.45 33.20
CA GLY A 6 -2.92 -25.67 31.80
C GLY A 6 -4.25 -25.00 31.49
N ALA A 7 -4.29 -24.11 30.50
CA ALA A 7 -5.52 -23.52 29.99
C ALA A 7 -5.59 -23.65 28.46
N ARG A 8 -6.14 -24.80 28.05
CA ARG A 8 -7.09 -25.02 26.94
C ARG A 8 -6.87 -24.23 25.64
N LYS A 9 -6.34 -24.93 24.63
CA LYS A 9 -6.67 -24.65 23.21
C LYS A 9 -8.20 -24.79 23.05
N LYS A 10 -8.90 -23.68 22.83
CA LYS A 10 -10.32 -23.68 22.40
C LYS A 10 -10.39 -24.37 21.04
N GLY A 11 -10.83 -25.62 21.02
CA GLY A 11 -11.20 -26.28 19.77
C GLY A 11 -12.36 -25.52 19.14
N SER A 12 -12.21 -25.16 17.85
CA SER A 12 -13.27 -24.55 17.04
C SER A 12 -14.58 -25.31 17.27
N SER A 13 -15.59 -24.64 17.78
CA SER A 13 -16.82 -25.33 18.15
C SER A 13 -17.50 -25.89 16.90
N THR A 14 -18.12 -27.06 17.02
CA THR A 14 -18.95 -27.63 15.95
C THR A 14 -20.00 -26.61 15.46
N ALA A 15 -20.43 -25.70 16.34
CA ALA A 15 -21.33 -24.60 16.02
C ALA A 15 -20.73 -23.57 15.05
N GLU A 16 -19.46 -23.17 15.18
CA GLU A 16 -18.78 -22.28 14.21
C GLU A 16 -18.62 -22.94 12.83
N ARG A 17 -18.37 -24.25 12.79
CA ARG A 17 -18.32 -25.00 11.54
C ARG A 17 -19.70 -25.11 10.88
N VAL A 18 -20.75 -25.24 11.69
CA VAL A 18 -22.14 -25.28 11.21
C VAL A 18 -22.59 -23.89 10.73
N LEU A 19 -22.26 -22.82 11.45
CA LEU A 19 -22.52 -21.43 11.03
C LEU A 19 -21.76 -21.08 9.74
N GLY A 20 -20.47 -21.43 9.64
CA GLY A 20 -19.71 -21.25 8.40
C GLY A 20 -20.20 -22.13 7.24
N TYR A 21 -20.87 -23.24 7.52
CA TYR A 21 -21.54 -24.07 6.50
C TYR A 21 -22.90 -23.48 6.08
N LEU A 22 -23.61 -22.80 6.99
CA LEU A 22 -24.87 -22.10 6.71
C LEU A 22 -24.65 -20.81 5.90
N GLU A 23 -23.56 -20.07 6.16
CA GLU A 23 -23.17 -18.88 5.38
C GLU A 23 -22.40 -19.20 4.09
N SER A 24 -22.00 -20.45 3.89
CA SER A 24 -21.28 -20.88 2.68
C SER A 24 -22.18 -20.71 1.45
N ALA A 25 -21.67 -20.06 0.39
CA ALA A 25 -22.35 -19.90 -0.89
C ALA A 25 -22.92 -21.22 -1.46
N ARG A 26 -22.34 -22.38 -1.12
CA ARG A 26 -22.88 -23.71 -1.46
C ARG A 26 -24.26 -24.00 -0.85
N ASN A 27 -24.54 -23.51 0.35
CA ASN A 27 -25.83 -23.70 1.01
C ASN A 27 -26.90 -22.75 0.44
N LEU A 28 -26.53 -21.53 0.05
CA LEU A 28 -27.43 -20.61 -0.66
C LEU A 28 -27.82 -21.13 -2.04
N THR A 29 -26.85 -21.57 -2.85
CA THR A 29 -27.14 -22.13 -4.18
C THR A 29 -27.90 -23.45 -4.08
N GLY A 30 -27.56 -24.30 -3.10
CA GLY A 30 -28.27 -25.54 -2.80
C GLY A 30 -29.71 -25.31 -2.33
N SER A 31 -29.95 -24.28 -1.51
CA SER A 31 -31.28 -23.91 -1.02
C SER A 31 -32.14 -23.26 -2.10
N ALA A 32 -31.56 -22.41 -2.95
CA ALA A 32 -32.26 -21.82 -4.10
C ALA A 32 -32.66 -22.88 -5.14
N ALA A 33 -31.78 -23.86 -5.41
CA ALA A 33 -32.08 -25.00 -6.26
C ALA A 33 -33.12 -25.94 -5.65
N ALA A 34 -33.07 -26.17 -4.33
CA ALA A 34 -34.08 -26.95 -3.62
C ALA A 34 -35.47 -26.29 -3.63
N LEU A 35 -35.53 -24.95 -3.50
CA LEU A 35 -36.77 -24.18 -3.67
C LEU A 35 -37.33 -24.28 -5.10
N GLY A 36 -36.46 -24.24 -6.11
CA GLY A 36 -36.86 -24.47 -7.51
C GLY A 36 -37.39 -25.90 -7.75
N GLY A 37 -36.76 -26.91 -7.14
CA GLY A 37 -37.22 -28.30 -7.18
C GLY A 37 -38.57 -28.51 -6.49
N LEU A 38 -38.83 -27.76 -5.40
CA LEU A 38 -40.10 -27.80 -4.66
C LEU A 38 -41.26 -27.16 -5.45
N LEU A 39 -41.02 -26.04 -6.13
CA LEU A 39 -42.01 -25.40 -7.04
C LEU A 39 -42.38 -26.33 -8.21
N LEU A 40 -41.42 -27.11 -8.71
CA LEU A 40 -41.65 -28.08 -9.78
C LEU A 40 -42.45 -29.31 -9.32
N THR A 41 -42.33 -29.69 -8.04
CA THR A 41 -43.15 -30.75 -7.44
C THR A 41 -44.61 -30.29 -7.28
N PHE A 42 -44.83 -29.04 -6.84
CA PHE A 42 -46.18 -28.46 -6.75
C PHE A 42 -46.85 -28.25 -8.11
N ALA A 43 -46.08 -28.13 -9.21
CA ALA A 43 -46.59 -28.09 -10.58
C ALA A 43 -47.03 -29.47 -11.13
N GLY A 44 -46.97 -30.54 -10.31
CA GLY A 44 -47.57 -31.85 -10.62
C GLY A 44 -46.72 -32.81 -11.44
N PHE A 45 -45.44 -32.48 -11.71
CA PHE A 45 -44.60 -33.23 -12.65
C PHE A 45 -43.83 -34.44 -12.06
N ALA A 46 -43.86 -34.69 -10.73
CA ALA A 46 -42.85 -35.55 -10.09
C ALA A 46 -43.30 -36.68 -9.13
N GLY A 47 -44.60 -36.92 -8.93
CA GLY A 47 -45.13 -38.10 -8.20
C GLY A 47 -44.31 -38.58 -6.98
N ALA A 48 -44.17 -39.91 -6.80
CA ALA A 48 -43.43 -40.51 -5.67
C ALA A 48 -41.89 -40.43 -5.77
N TYR A 49 -41.34 -39.94 -6.89
CA TYR A 49 -39.89 -39.93 -7.16
C TYR A 49 -39.19 -38.60 -6.85
N TRP A 50 -39.93 -37.64 -6.26
CA TRP A 50 -39.43 -36.32 -5.90
C TRP A 50 -38.12 -36.29 -5.06
N PRO A 51 -37.84 -37.24 -4.13
CA PRO A 51 -36.60 -37.17 -3.34
C PRO A 51 -35.35 -37.39 -4.19
N VAL A 52 -35.46 -38.21 -5.25
CA VAL A 52 -34.36 -38.51 -6.17
C VAL A 52 -34.05 -37.31 -7.06
N VAL A 53 -35.09 -36.61 -7.52
CA VAL A 53 -34.96 -35.39 -8.33
C VAL A 53 -34.30 -34.27 -7.52
N VAL A 54 -34.75 -34.06 -6.27
CA VAL A 54 -34.17 -33.05 -5.37
C VAL A 54 -32.72 -33.40 -5.03
N GLY A 55 -32.42 -34.66 -4.71
CA GLY A 55 -31.05 -35.12 -4.45
C GLY A 55 -30.13 -34.95 -5.66
N GLY A 56 -30.62 -35.26 -6.87
CA GLY A 56 -29.89 -35.09 -8.12
C GLY A 56 -29.62 -33.62 -8.45
N LEU A 57 -30.60 -32.74 -8.25
CA LEU A 57 -30.47 -31.31 -8.53
C LEU A 57 -29.55 -30.62 -7.51
N TYR A 58 -29.62 -31.01 -6.23
CA TYR A 58 -28.70 -30.54 -5.20
C TYR A 58 -27.26 -31.00 -5.47
N GLY A 59 -27.08 -32.26 -5.89
CA GLY A 59 -25.79 -32.81 -6.29
C GLY A 59 -25.20 -32.12 -7.53
N ALA A 60 -26.02 -31.90 -8.56
CA ALA A 60 -25.61 -31.18 -9.77
C ALA A 60 -25.26 -29.72 -9.46
N GLY A 61 -26.05 -29.03 -8.65
CA GLY A 61 -25.77 -27.67 -8.19
C GLY A 61 -24.47 -27.56 -7.37
N ALA A 62 -24.16 -28.57 -6.55
CA ALA A 62 -22.92 -28.63 -5.77
C ALA A 62 -21.67 -28.86 -6.64
N LEU A 63 -21.82 -29.53 -7.79
CA LEU A 63 -20.76 -29.80 -8.78
C LEU A 63 -20.53 -28.62 -9.74
N LEU A 64 -21.58 -27.87 -10.09
CA LEU A 64 -21.49 -26.64 -10.87
C LEU A 64 -21.03 -25.42 -10.05
N ALA A 65 -20.97 -25.54 -8.72
CA ALA A 65 -20.45 -24.47 -7.87
C ALA A 65 -19.00 -24.15 -8.25
N PRO A 66 -18.67 -22.89 -8.59
CA PRO A 66 -17.33 -22.50 -8.99
C PRO A 66 -16.31 -22.96 -7.93
N PRO A 67 -15.20 -23.61 -8.34
CA PRO A 67 -14.19 -24.04 -7.39
C PRO A 67 -13.72 -22.84 -6.58
N ARG A 68 -13.60 -23.02 -5.26
CA ARG A 68 -13.08 -21.96 -4.37
C ARG A 68 -11.72 -21.54 -4.88
N ARG A 69 -11.59 -20.29 -5.32
CA ARG A 69 -10.29 -19.70 -5.56
C ARG A 69 -9.57 -19.61 -4.20
N PRO A 70 -8.29 -20.00 -4.11
CA PRO A 70 -7.49 -19.67 -2.95
C PRO A 70 -7.54 -18.15 -2.75
N PRO A 71 -7.60 -17.66 -1.50
CA PRO A 71 -7.55 -16.23 -1.23
C PRO A 71 -6.31 -15.67 -1.91
N ALA A 72 -6.48 -14.55 -2.62
CA ALA A 72 -5.34 -13.85 -3.19
C ALA A 72 -4.35 -13.51 -2.05
N PRO A 73 -3.03 -13.69 -2.27
CA PRO A 73 -2.05 -13.26 -1.29
C PRO A 73 -2.23 -11.77 -0.99
N ALA A 74 -2.29 -11.42 0.30
CA ALA A 74 -2.30 -10.03 0.73
C ALA A 74 -0.89 -9.47 0.53
N PHE A 75 -0.73 -8.62 -0.47
CA PHE A 75 0.47 -7.81 -0.61
C PHE A 75 0.34 -6.60 0.31
N GLU A 76 1.45 -6.14 0.89
CA GLU A 76 1.47 -4.87 1.63
C GLU A 76 0.92 -3.75 0.73
N GLU A 77 -0.07 -3.04 1.26
CA GLU A 77 -0.59 -1.84 0.62
C GLU A 77 0.53 -0.78 0.57
N PRO A 78 0.68 -0.03 -0.52
CA PRO A 78 1.72 1.00 -0.62
C PRO A 78 1.69 2.01 0.54
N SER A 79 0.50 2.26 1.12
CA SER A 79 0.30 3.09 2.31
C SER A 79 0.96 2.52 3.57
N SER A 80 0.95 1.20 3.79
CA SER A 80 1.54 0.60 4.99
C SER A 80 3.06 0.74 4.99
N ARG A 81 3.69 0.66 3.81
CA ARG A 81 5.14 0.89 3.67
C ARG A 81 5.54 2.33 3.99
N LEU A 82 4.72 3.30 3.61
CA LEU A 82 4.99 4.71 3.95
C LEU A 82 4.74 4.99 5.43
N ASP A 83 3.78 4.32 6.07
CA ASP A 83 3.57 4.41 7.53
C ASP A 83 4.80 3.93 8.31
N GLU A 84 5.41 2.83 7.89
CA GLU A 84 6.68 2.37 8.47
C GLU A 84 7.79 3.41 8.30
N LEU A 85 7.92 4.01 7.11
CA LEU A 85 8.93 5.04 6.86
C LEU A 85 8.69 6.31 7.68
N ARG A 86 7.42 6.70 7.93
CA ARG A 86 7.10 7.80 8.85
C ARG A 86 7.56 7.49 10.27
N ALA A 87 7.34 6.26 10.74
CA ALA A 87 7.78 5.83 12.06
C ALA A 87 9.32 5.79 12.16
N ASP A 88 10.00 5.33 11.12
CA ASP A 88 11.45 5.33 11.04
C ASP A 88 12.03 6.75 11.03
N LEU A 89 11.41 7.67 10.28
CA LEU A 89 11.81 9.07 10.26
C LEU A 89 11.60 9.72 11.64
N ALA A 90 10.49 9.45 12.31
CA ALA A 90 10.27 9.91 13.68
C ALA A 90 11.35 9.38 14.64
N THR A 91 11.74 8.11 14.48
CA THR A 91 12.81 7.48 15.27
C THR A 91 14.17 8.12 14.99
N LEU A 92 14.49 8.37 13.71
CA LEU A 92 15.70 9.08 13.30
C LEU A 92 15.74 10.48 13.89
N ARG A 93 14.64 11.24 13.83
CA ARG A 93 14.57 12.59 14.40
C ARG A 93 14.76 12.59 15.91
N ALA A 94 14.23 11.60 16.61
CA ALA A 94 14.47 11.44 18.04
C ALA A 94 15.96 11.17 18.32
N TYR A 95 16.59 10.26 17.58
CA TYR A 95 18.02 10.00 17.67
C TYR A 95 18.87 11.26 17.43
N LEU A 96 18.59 12.03 16.37
CA LEU A 96 19.35 13.23 16.02
C LEU A 96 19.29 14.33 17.10
N LYS A 97 18.22 14.38 17.91
CA LYS A 97 18.10 15.32 19.04
C LYS A 97 19.00 14.97 20.22
N GLU A 98 19.37 13.70 20.38
CA GLU A 98 20.22 13.22 21.48
C GLU A 98 21.72 13.35 21.16
N VAL A 99 22.07 13.56 19.89
CA VAL A 99 23.46 13.62 19.44
C VAL A 99 24.00 15.06 19.47
N ASP A 100 25.21 15.24 20.02
CA ASP A 100 25.95 16.51 19.99
C ASP A 100 26.50 16.81 18.58
N LEU A 101 25.66 17.45 17.76
CA LEU A 101 25.94 17.84 16.39
C LEU A 101 26.45 19.29 16.29
N PRO A 102 27.35 19.59 15.35
CA PRO A 102 27.74 20.96 15.06
C PRO A 102 26.52 21.75 14.56
N PRO A 103 26.33 23.02 14.96
CA PRO A 103 25.13 23.80 14.62
C PRO A 103 24.81 23.80 13.12
N ALA A 104 25.83 23.97 12.28
CA ALA A 104 25.68 24.00 10.83
C ALA A 104 25.23 22.65 10.21
N ALA A 105 25.56 21.53 10.85
CA ALA A 105 25.10 20.21 10.42
C ALA A 105 23.71 19.89 10.96
N ALA A 106 23.42 20.29 12.20
CA ALA A 106 22.09 20.16 12.80
C ALA A 106 21.03 20.90 11.98
N GLU A 107 21.29 22.16 11.59
CA GLU A 107 20.37 22.96 10.76
C GLU A 107 20.10 22.29 9.40
N ARG A 108 21.14 21.75 8.74
CA ARG A 108 20.99 21.05 7.46
C ARG A 108 20.24 19.72 7.60
N LEU A 109 20.48 18.98 8.67
CA LEU A 109 19.76 17.75 8.96
C LEU A 109 18.28 18.03 9.29
N GLU A 110 17.98 19.14 9.94
CA GLU A 110 16.61 19.57 10.18
C GLU A 110 15.91 19.96 8.86
N ALA A 111 16.60 20.66 7.96
CA ALA A 111 16.09 20.95 6.62
C ALA A 111 15.82 19.67 5.81
N LEU A 112 16.76 18.71 5.82
CA LEU A 112 16.58 17.40 5.19
C LEU A 112 15.38 16.64 5.80
N ALA A 113 15.29 16.59 7.14
CA ALA A 113 14.16 15.95 7.82
C ALA A 113 12.83 16.61 7.45
N GLY A 114 12.79 17.94 7.32
CA GLY A 114 11.62 18.67 6.86
C GLY A 114 11.19 18.31 5.42
N LEU A 115 12.16 18.14 4.50
CA LEU A 115 11.87 17.65 3.15
C LEU A 115 11.33 16.21 3.16
N LEU A 116 11.96 15.31 3.91
CA LEU A 116 11.53 13.92 4.03
C LEU A 116 10.13 13.82 4.67
N ASP A 117 9.85 14.64 5.69
CA ASP A 117 8.51 14.75 6.27
C ASP A 117 7.49 15.24 5.24
N GLY A 118 7.84 16.23 4.42
CA GLY A 118 6.97 16.73 3.34
C GLY A 118 6.67 15.67 2.28
N LEU A 119 7.65 14.82 1.95
CA LEU A 119 7.48 13.70 1.03
C LEU A 119 6.58 12.60 1.60
N LEU A 120 6.68 12.34 2.91
CA LEU A 120 5.92 11.30 3.58
C LEU A 120 4.56 11.79 4.11
N ALA A 121 4.33 13.10 4.22
CA ALA A 121 3.09 13.67 4.71
C ALA A 121 1.89 13.21 3.87
N PRO A 122 0.75 12.83 4.48
CA PRO A 122 -0.43 12.40 3.75
C PRO A 122 -0.87 13.43 2.71
N GLY A 123 -1.09 12.97 1.47
CA GLY A 123 -1.49 13.79 0.33
C GLY A 123 -0.86 13.32 -0.97
N TRP A 124 -1.06 14.09 -2.05
CA TRP A 124 -0.68 13.71 -3.41
C TRP A 124 0.81 13.38 -3.57
N VAL A 125 1.70 14.04 -2.82
CA VAL A 125 3.15 13.77 -2.86
C VAL A 125 3.44 12.36 -2.35
N SER A 126 2.85 11.98 -1.21
CA SER A 126 3.01 10.64 -0.65
C SER A 126 2.33 9.58 -1.51
N GLU A 127 1.23 9.90 -2.19
CA GLU A 127 0.56 9.00 -3.14
C GLU A 127 1.43 8.77 -4.38
N ALA A 128 1.97 9.83 -4.97
CA ALA A 128 2.89 9.75 -6.11
C ALA A 128 4.19 9.02 -5.73
N LEU A 129 4.71 9.26 -4.53
CA LEU A 129 5.86 8.53 -4.00
C LEU A 129 5.54 7.04 -3.82
N ALA A 130 4.35 6.69 -3.33
CA ALA A 130 3.94 5.29 -3.15
C ALA A 130 3.91 4.50 -4.47
N GLU A 131 3.65 5.19 -5.59
CA GLU A 131 3.68 4.64 -6.95
C GLU A 131 5.10 4.53 -7.54
N ASP A 132 6.12 5.13 -6.90
CA ASP A 132 7.51 5.14 -7.33
C ASP A 132 8.40 4.27 -6.41
N PRO A 133 8.69 3.00 -6.78
CA PRO A 133 9.53 2.12 -5.99
C PRO A 133 10.96 2.64 -5.81
N GLU A 134 11.51 3.36 -6.79
CA GLU A 134 12.84 3.93 -6.69
C GLU A 134 12.85 5.08 -5.69
N GLY A 135 11.86 5.96 -5.76
CA GLY A 135 11.68 7.05 -4.82
C GLY A 135 11.51 6.57 -3.38
N VAL A 136 10.66 5.55 -3.15
CA VAL A 136 10.50 4.92 -1.83
C VAL A 136 11.82 4.35 -1.33
N HIS A 137 12.58 3.71 -2.21
CA HIS A 137 13.87 3.11 -1.85
C HIS A 137 14.91 4.18 -1.49
N VAL A 138 14.96 5.30 -2.21
CA VAL A 138 15.83 6.45 -1.90
C VAL A 138 15.50 7.00 -0.51
N VAL A 139 14.23 7.25 -0.21
CA VAL A 139 13.79 7.73 1.11
C VAL A 139 14.11 6.73 2.21
N ALA A 140 13.82 5.44 1.98
CA ALA A 140 14.13 4.38 2.94
C ALA A 140 15.63 4.28 3.23
N ARG A 141 16.47 4.38 2.19
CA ARG A 141 17.94 4.35 2.33
C ARG A 141 18.44 5.57 3.10
N ALA A 142 17.95 6.77 2.78
CA ALA A 142 18.34 7.99 3.48
C ALA A 142 18.03 7.90 4.99
N VAL A 143 16.81 7.46 5.34
CA VAL A 143 16.34 7.38 6.73
C VAL A 143 17.02 6.26 7.51
N ARG A 144 17.11 5.05 6.94
CA ARG A 144 17.57 3.86 7.66
C ARG A 144 19.08 3.66 7.63
N ARG A 145 19.78 4.30 6.69
CA ARG A 145 21.21 4.07 6.45
C ARG A 145 22.02 5.33 6.32
N ASP A 146 21.77 6.15 5.31
CA ASP A 146 22.77 7.14 4.89
C ASP A 146 22.93 8.27 5.92
N VAL A 147 21.82 8.73 6.54
CA VAL A 147 21.88 9.69 7.63
C VAL A 147 22.51 9.08 8.90
N PRO A 148 22.05 7.92 9.42
CA PRO A 148 22.71 7.26 10.55
C PRO A 148 24.21 7.00 10.33
N GLU A 149 24.60 6.52 9.16
CA GLU A 149 25.99 6.21 8.81
C GLU A 149 26.86 7.48 8.76
N SER A 150 26.34 8.58 8.20
CA SER A 150 27.04 9.88 8.19
C SER A 150 27.27 10.42 9.60
N VAL A 151 26.26 10.33 10.48
CA VAL A 151 26.36 10.79 11.86
C VAL A 151 27.31 9.89 12.68
N ASP A 152 27.22 8.57 12.54
CA ASP A 152 28.14 7.65 13.21
C ASP A 152 29.59 7.87 12.79
N ALA A 153 29.83 8.04 11.48
CA ALA A 153 31.14 8.35 10.94
C ALA A 153 31.69 9.67 11.50
N TYR A 154 30.86 10.71 11.61
CA TYR A 154 31.24 11.97 12.26
C TYR A 154 31.63 11.78 13.72
N LEU A 155 30.79 11.10 14.52
CA LEU A 155 31.05 10.90 15.95
C LEU A 155 32.35 10.12 16.18
N ARG A 156 32.56 9.07 15.40
CA ARG A 156 33.77 8.24 15.44
C ARG A 156 35.01 9.05 15.05
N THR A 157 34.92 9.83 13.98
CA THR A 157 36.05 10.61 13.47
C THR A 157 36.39 11.77 14.41
N ARG A 158 35.40 12.48 14.94
CA ARG A 158 35.59 13.57 15.92
C ARG A 158 36.34 13.10 17.16
N TRP A 159 36.00 11.91 17.68
CA TRP A 159 36.74 11.30 18.78
C TRP A 159 38.21 11.06 18.41
N TRP A 160 38.45 10.49 17.23
CA TRP A 160 39.82 10.20 16.78
C TRP A 160 40.65 11.46 16.51
N THR A 161 40.06 12.49 15.90
CA THR A 161 40.73 13.77 15.64
C THR A 161 41.16 14.48 16.92
N ARG A 162 40.45 14.28 18.04
CA ARG A 162 40.89 14.77 19.36
C ARG A 162 42.16 14.08 19.86
N LEU A 163 42.40 12.83 19.45
CA LEU A 163 43.58 12.05 19.84
C LEU A 163 44.75 12.21 18.86
N ALA A 164 44.46 12.34 17.57
CA ALA A 164 45.44 12.47 16.50
C ALA A 164 44.95 13.46 15.42
N PRO A 165 45.21 14.77 15.58
CA PRO A 165 44.82 15.77 14.59
C PRO A 165 45.68 15.66 13.32
N GLY A 166 45.07 15.88 12.14
CA GLY A 166 45.79 15.87 10.85
C GLY A 166 44.95 15.58 9.60
N GLY A 167 43.70 15.12 9.75
CA GLY A 167 42.75 14.94 8.64
C GLY A 167 41.86 16.17 8.38
N ARG A 168 40.96 16.07 7.39
CA ARG A 168 39.87 17.04 7.21
C ARG A 168 39.03 17.16 8.48
N ALA A 169 38.49 18.35 8.73
CA ALA A 169 37.59 18.60 9.83
C ALA A 169 36.34 17.70 9.71
N PRO A 170 36.04 16.84 10.70
CA PRO A 170 34.86 15.97 10.68
C PRO A 170 33.54 16.72 10.47
N GLU A 171 33.45 17.94 10.98
CA GLU A 171 32.30 18.83 10.87
C GLU A 171 32.04 19.25 9.41
N GLU A 172 33.09 19.56 8.66
CA GLU A 172 33.00 19.93 7.24
C GLU A 172 32.60 18.75 6.36
N GLU A 173 33.09 17.54 6.70
CA GLU A 173 32.73 16.32 5.99
C GLU A 173 31.25 15.97 6.19
N LEU A 174 30.77 16.01 7.44
CA LEU A 174 29.36 15.79 7.74
C LEU A 174 28.48 16.80 7.01
N ALA A 175 28.83 18.09 7.06
CA ALA A 175 28.06 19.14 6.37
C ALA A 175 27.96 18.89 4.86
N ARG A 176 29.03 18.36 4.24
CA ARG A 176 29.04 17.98 2.82
C ARG A 176 28.16 16.77 2.54
N GLN A 177 28.25 15.73 3.36
CA GLN A 177 27.42 14.52 3.22
C GLN A 177 25.93 14.86 3.31
N VAL A 178 25.53 15.65 4.31
CA VAL A 178 24.13 16.08 4.47
C VAL A 178 23.67 16.94 3.29
N ALA A 179 24.54 17.80 2.74
CA ALA A 179 24.20 18.57 1.54
C ALA A 179 23.95 17.69 0.31
N LEU A 180 24.69 16.59 0.15
CA LEU A 180 24.46 15.62 -0.93
C LEU A 180 23.12 14.90 -0.76
N LEU A 181 22.82 14.43 0.47
CA LEU A 181 21.54 13.78 0.78
C LEU A 181 20.35 14.72 0.56
N HIS A 182 20.51 16.00 0.94
CA HIS A 182 19.51 17.03 0.68
C HIS A 182 19.30 17.27 -0.82
N GLY A 183 20.37 17.31 -1.61
CA GLY A 183 20.29 17.44 -3.07
C GLY A 183 19.58 16.25 -3.74
N GLU A 184 19.84 15.02 -3.28
CA GLU A 184 19.17 13.82 -3.76
C GLU A 184 17.67 13.85 -3.42
N ALA A 185 17.31 14.18 -2.18
CA ALA A 185 15.91 14.35 -1.78
C ALA A 185 15.19 15.46 -2.57
N GLN A 186 15.87 16.57 -2.84
CA GLN A 186 15.33 17.66 -3.65
C GLN A 186 15.09 17.22 -5.11
N THR A 187 16.03 16.46 -5.68
CA THR A 187 15.89 15.92 -7.05
C THR A 187 14.68 14.99 -7.15
N LEU A 188 14.44 14.18 -6.12
CA LEU A 188 13.26 13.32 -6.03
C LEU A 188 11.97 14.13 -5.96
N VAL A 189 11.92 15.20 -5.14
CA VAL A 189 10.76 16.11 -5.08
C VAL A 189 10.48 16.72 -6.46
N ASP A 190 11.51 17.18 -7.16
CA ASP A 190 11.37 17.82 -8.46
C ASP A 190 10.91 16.81 -9.53
N GLY A 191 11.40 15.58 -9.49
CA GLY A 191 10.92 14.49 -10.35
C GLY A 191 9.44 14.15 -10.14
N LEU A 192 8.98 14.11 -8.88
CA LEU A 192 7.55 13.90 -8.58
C LEU A 192 6.68 15.04 -9.11
N ARG A 193 7.15 16.29 -9.01
CA ARG A 193 6.44 17.45 -9.58
C ARG A 193 6.36 17.39 -11.09
N GLU A 194 7.47 17.09 -11.76
CA GLU A 194 7.51 16.98 -13.22
C GLU A 194 6.57 15.87 -13.74
N ALA A 195 6.52 14.73 -13.04
CA ALA A 195 5.61 13.64 -13.35
C ALA A 195 4.14 14.07 -13.23
N GLU A 196 3.79 14.82 -12.17
CA GLU A 196 2.44 15.34 -11.98
C GLU A 196 2.06 16.38 -13.05
N GLU A 197 2.97 17.31 -13.38
CA GLU A 197 2.77 18.27 -14.47
C GLU A 197 2.55 17.56 -15.83
N LEU A 198 3.26 16.45 -16.07
CA LEU A 198 3.05 15.65 -17.27
C LEU A 198 1.69 14.97 -17.29
N ARG A 199 1.20 14.45 -16.14
CA ARG A 199 -0.15 13.88 -16.01
C ARG A 199 -1.22 14.94 -16.30
N GLN A 200 -1.09 16.13 -15.73
CA GLN A 200 -2.04 17.23 -15.93
C GLN A 200 -2.09 17.71 -17.38
N ARG A 201 -0.93 17.87 -18.02
CA ARG A 201 -0.85 18.21 -19.45
C ARG A 201 -1.49 17.13 -20.33
N SER A 202 -1.22 15.86 -20.04
CA SER A 202 -1.80 14.73 -20.77
C SER A 202 -3.32 14.67 -20.61
N HIS A 203 -3.82 14.93 -19.40
CA HIS A 203 -5.26 14.98 -19.14
C HIS A 203 -5.92 16.14 -19.88
N THR A 204 -5.31 17.33 -19.87
CA THR A 204 -5.80 18.51 -20.60
C THR A 204 -5.93 18.20 -22.09
N ARG A 205 -4.87 17.64 -22.69
CA ARG A 205 -4.87 17.24 -24.10
C ARG A 205 -5.96 16.21 -24.42
N TYR A 206 -6.14 15.22 -23.55
CA TYR A 206 -7.22 14.23 -23.71
C TYR A 206 -8.62 14.88 -23.71
N LEU A 207 -8.83 15.87 -22.84
CA LEU A 207 -10.10 16.59 -22.78
C LEU A 207 -10.35 17.44 -24.04
N GLU A 208 -9.31 18.07 -24.58
CA GLU A 208 -9.35 18.82 -25.85
C GLU A 208 -9.70 17.89 -27.02
N ASP A 209 -8.97 16.79 -27.20
CA ASP A 209 -9.18 15.83 -28.30
C ASP A 209 -10.60 15.23 -28.27
N ARG A 210 -11.14 14.96 -27.08
CA ARG A 210 -12.51 14.46 -26.88
C ARG A 210 -13.56 15.53 -27.22
N GLY A 211 -13.30 16.80 -26.89
CA GLY A 211 -14.16 17.93 -27.21
C GLY A 211 -14.28 18.13 -28.72
N ASP A 212 -13.15 18.09 -29.43
CA ASP A 212 -13.09 18.22 -30.88
C ASP A 212 -13.79 17.06 -31.60
N THR A 213 -13.56 15.82 -31.14
CA THR A 213 -14.23 14.63 -31.70
C THR A 213 -15.75 14.66 -31.45
N GLY A 214 -16.19 15.20 -30.31
CA GLY A 214 -17.60 15.42 -30.00
C GLY A 214 -18.26 16.52 -30.85
N GLY A 215 -17.51 17.60 -31.15
CA GLY A 215 -17.95 18.69 -32.02
C GLY A 215 -18.10 18.26 -33.49
N VAL A 216 -17.14 17.51 -34.02
CA VAL A 216 -17.17 16.99 -35.41
C VAL A 216 -18.38 16.08 -35.64
N ARG A 217 -18.79 15.29 -34.62
CA ARG A 217 -19.96 14.40 -34.70
C ARG A 217 -21.30 15.16 -34.61
N ALA A 218 -21.32 16.33 -34.01
CA ALA A 218 -22.50 17.20 -33.95
C ALA A 218 -22.72 17.98 -35.26
N GLU A 219 -21.64 18.39 -35.95
CA GLU A 219 -21.71 19.10 -37.23
C GLU A 219 -22.12 18.22 -38.41
N THR A 220 -21.73 16.94 -38.41
CA THR A 220 -22.10 15.98 -39.48
C THR A 220 -23.53 15.44 -39.39
N GLY A 221 -24.27 15.78 -38.31
CA GLY A 221 -25.65 15.32 -38.09
C GLY A 221 -26.74 16.28 -38.58
N ARG A 222 -26.42 17.42 -39.22
CA ARG A 222 -27.42 18.38 -39.71
C ARG A 222 -28.05 17.87 -41.02
N PRO A 223 -29.36 17.51 -41.05
CA PRO A 223 -30.02 17.08 -42.28
C PRO A 223 -30.10 18.25 -43.29
N PRO A 224 -30.07 17.97 -44.61
CA PRO A 224 -30.20 19.00 -45.63
C PRO A 224 -31.57 19.68 -45.51
N GLU A 225 -31.58 21.02 -45.48
CA GLU A 225 -32.82 21.80 -45.47
C GLU A 225 -33.58 21.65 -46.81
N PRO A 226 -34.92 21.67 -46.77
CA PRO A 226 -35.79 21.36 -47.91
C PRO A 226 -35.82 22.44 -49.01
#